data_AF-A0A919XP67-F1
#
_entry.id   AF-A0A919XP67-F1
#
_cell.length_a   1.000
_cell.length_b   1.000
_cell.length_c   1.000
_cell.angle_alpha   90.00
_cell.angle_beta   90.00
_cell.angle_gamma   90.00
#
_symmetry.space_group_name_H-M   'P 1'
#
loop_
_entity.id
_entity.type
_entity.pdbx_description
1 polymer ?
#
loop_
_entity_poly.entity_id
_entity_poly.type
_entity_poly.pdbx_seq_one_letter_code
_entity_poly.pdbx_strand_id
1 'polypeptide(L)'
;MSETQIRELAIHPVHRKLAEATFLCLDKRGNLIIDETTLRLIRTLDELFELSFVAYQLGDTNWVQDICNAIELVKENVPERK
;
A
#
# COMPACT_ATOMS: atom_id res chain seq x y z
N MET A 1 21.34 -0.32 23.70
CA MET A 1 20.32 -0.76 22.72
C MET A 1 20.89 -1.98 22.03
N SER A 2 20.22 -3.13 22.07
CA SER A 2 20.78 -4.37 21.51
C SER A 2 20.60 -4.40 19.99
N GLU A 3 21.55 -5.00 19.27
CA GLU A 3 21.56 -5.18 17.81
C GLU A 3 20.26 -5.79 17.26
N THR A 4 19.55 -6.56 18.09
CA THR A 4 18.28 -7.20 17.78
C THR A 4 17.14 -6.21 17.56
N GLN A 5 17.13 -5.08 18.29
CA GLN A 5 16.08 -4.06 18.20
C GLN A 5 16.14 -3.26 16.88
N ILE A 6 17.29 -3.25 16.19
CA ILE A 6 17.46 -2.57 14.90
C ILE A 6 16.81 -3.38 13.76
N ARG A 7 16.72 -4.71 13.91
CA ARG A 7 16.11 -5.59 12.88
C ARG A 7 14.58 -5.54 12.86
N GLU A 8 13.93 -5.05 13.92
CA GLU A 8 12.47 -4.90 13.99
C GLU A 8 11.94 -3.65 13.26
N LEU A 9 12.82 -2.74 12.85
CA LEU A 9 12.50 -1.69 11.87
C LEU A 9 12.55 -2.21 10.43
N ALA A 10 12.24 -3.50 10.24
CA ALA A 10 12.06 -4.07 8.92
C ALA A 10 10.81 -3.43 8.31
N ILE A 11 11.03 -2.32 7.59
CA ILE A 11 10.01 -1.69 6.75
C ILE A 11 9.39 -2.82 5.93
N HIS A 12 8.11 -3.11 6.19
CA HIS A 12 7.39 -4.17 5.53
C HIS A 12 7.56 -3.98 4.01
N PRO A 13 7.75 -5.05 3.21
CA PRO A 13 7.99 -4.91 1.77
C PRO A 13 6.93 -4.04 1.06
N VAL A 14 5.70 -4.01 1.56
CA VAL A 14 4.63 -3.09 1.11
C VAL A 14 5.00 -1.63 1.37
N HIS A 15 5.35 -1.24 2.59
CA HIS A 15 5.74 0.14 2.90
C HIS A 15 7.01 0.57 2.15
N ARG A 16 7.94 -0.36 1.88
CA ARG A 16 9.12 -0.07 1.03
C ARG A 16 8.68 0.23 -0.40
N LYS A 17 7.80 -0.58 -0.99
CA LYS A 17 7.23 -0.33 -2.31
C LYS A 17 6.42 0.96 -2.35
N LEU A 18 5.70 1.29 -1.27
CA LEU A 18 4.93 2.54 -1.17
C LEU A 18 5.86 3.76 -1.12
N ALA A 19 6.95 3.67 -0.36
CA ALA A 19 7.98 4.69 -0.30
C ALA A 19 8.72 4.85 -1.65
N GLU A 20 9.04 3.75 -2.32
CA GLU A 20 9.60 3.75 -3.68
C GLU A 20 8.62 4.35 -4.69
N ALA A 21 7.34 3.97 -4.65
CA ALA A 21 6.31 4.54 -5.52
C ALA A 21 6.13 6.04 -5.25
N THR A 22 6.13 6.46 -3.99
CA THR A 22 6.09 7.86 -3.60
C THR A 22 7.30 8.61 -4.15
N PHE A 23 8.51 8.06 -4.01
CA PHE A 23 9.76 8.63 -4.52
C PHE A 23 9.76 8.71 -6.05
N LEU A 24 9.28 7.68 -6.76
CA LEU A 24 9.15 7.63 -8.21
C LEU A 24 8.04 8.56 -8.75
N CYS A 25 7.20 9.08 -7.87
CA CYS A 25 6.21 10.09 -8.16
C CYS A 25 6.68 11.50 -7.78
N LEU A 26 7.95 11.73 -7.43
CA LEU A 26 8.48 13.07 -7.20
C LEU A 26 9.08 13.69 -8.48
N ASP A 27 8.88 14.98 -8.68
CA ASP A 27 9.64 15.76 -9.65
C ASP A 27 11.09 16.00 -9.17
N LYS A 28 11.93 16.59 -10.03
CA LYS A 28 13.33 16.94 -9.69
C LYS A 28 13.46 17.95 -8.53
N ARG A 29 12.35 18.52 -8.06
CA ARG A 29 12.25 19.49 -6.96
C ARG A 29 11.62 18.89 -5.71
N GLY A 30 11.23 17.60 -5.73
CA GLY A 30 10.60 16.92 -4.60
C GLY A 30 9.09 17.12 -4.48
N ASN A 31 8.41 17.61 -5.52
CA ASN A 31 6.95 17.70 -5.54
C ASN A 31 6.34 16.41 -6.05
N LEU A 32 5.26 15.93 -5.43
CA LEU A 32 4.48 14.82 -5.96
C LEU A 32 3.85 15.19 -7.31
N ILE A 33 4.30 14.53 -8.39
CA ILE A 33 3.66 14.46 -9.70
C ILE A 33 2.65 13.32 -9.68
N ILE A 34 1.66 13.43 -8.82
CA ILE A 34 0.50 12.53 -8.81
C ILE A 34 -0.71 13.40 -8.54
N ASP A 35 -1.80 13.16 -9.26
CA ASP A 35 -3.04 13.85 -8.94
C ASP A 35 -3.62 13.30 -7.62
N GLU A 36 -4.41 14.12 -6.96
CA GLU A 36 -5.01 13.80 -5.66
C GLU A 36 -5.89 12.54 -5.72
N THR A 37 -6.53 12.26 -6.86
CA THR A 37 -7.39 11.09 -7.02
C THR A 37 -6.55 9.82 -7.04
N THR A 38 -5.47 9.81 -7.82
CA THR A 38 -4.55 8.68 -7.87
C THR A 38 -3.87 8.46 -6.52
N LEU A 39 -3.47 9.53 -5.81
CA LEU A 39 -2.94 9.41 -4.44
C LEU A 39 -3.94 8.76 -3.49
N ARG A 40 -5.22 9.17 -3.57
CA ARG A 40 -6.28 8.61 -2.73
C ARG A 40 -6.49 7.13 -3.03
N LEU A 41 -6.50 6.73 -4.30
CA LEU A 41 -6.65 5.32 -4.70
C LEU A 41 -5.49 4.45 -4.19
N ILE A 42 -4.25 4.95 -4.28
CA ILE A 42 -3.08 4.23 -3.75
C ILE A 42 -3.17 4.06 -2.23
N ARG A 43 -3.59 5.10 -1.50
CA ARG A 43 -3.80 5.02 -0.05
C ARG A 43 -4.87 4.00 0.32
N THR A 44 -6.01 4.04 -0.37
CA THR A 44 -7.08 3.08 -0.18
C THR A 44 -6.62 1.64 -0.45
N LEU A 45 -5.77 1.42 -1.46
CA LEU A 45 -5.18 0.10 -1.70
C LEU A 45 -4.29 -0.35 -0.54
N ASP A 46 -3.43 0.52 -0.01
CA ASP A 46 -2.55 0.21 1.12
C ASP A 46 -3.36 -0.21 2.36
N GLU A 47 -4.39 0.56 2.69
CA GLU A 47 -5.31 0.28 3.80
C GLU A 47 -6.05 -1.05 3.62
N LEU A 48 -6.52 -1.35 2.40
CA LEU A 48 -7.19 -2.62 2.10
C LEU A 48 -6.22 -3.81 2.18
N PHE A 49 -4.97 -3.66 1.75
CA PHE A 49 -3.96 -4.71 1.91
C PHE A 49 -3.67 -4.98 3.39
N GLU A 50 -3.53 -3.95 4.21
CA GLU A 50 -3.33 -4.10 5.66
C GLU A 50 -4.55 -4.77 6.31
N LEU A 51 -5.77 -4.35 5.95
CA LEU A 51 -6.99 -4.96 6.45
C LEU A 51 -7.12 -6.44 6.04
N SER A 52 -6.73 -6.79 4.82
CA SER A 52 -6.73 -8.18 4.34
C SER A 52 -5.80 -9.06 5.16
N PHE A 53 -4.66 -8.52 5.58
CA PHE A 53 -3.70 -9.22 6.41
C PHE A 53 -4.24 -9.44 7.82
N VAL A 54 -4.91 -8.44 8.40
CA VAL A 54 -5.60 -8.59 9.70
C VAL A 54 -6.69 -9.66 9.63
N ALA A 55 -7.55 -9.62 8.61
CA ALA A 55 -8.61 -10.62 8.42
C ALA A 55 -8.03 -12.04 8.27
N TYR A 56 -6.93 -12.19 7.53
CA TYR A 56 -6.22 -13.45 7.39
C TYR A 56 -5.66 -13.96 8.73
N GLN A 57 -5.05 -13.08 9.54
CA GLN A 57 -4.53 -13.45 10.86
C GLN A 57 -5.63 -13.90 11.83
N LEU A 58 -6.84 -13.38 11.68
CA LEU A 58 -8.02 -13.79 12.46
C LEU A 58 -8.65 -15.09 11.94
N GLY A 59 -8.19 -15.62 10.80
CA GLY A 59 -8.76 -16.81 10.16
C GLY A 59 -10.12 -16.58 9.49
N ASP A 60 -10.51 -15.32 9.29
CA ASP A 60 -11.78 -14.96 8.66
C ASP A 60 -11.62 -14.94 7.13
N THR A 61 -11.72 -16.10 6.52
CA THR A 61 -11.51 -16.28 5.08
C THR A 61 -12.59 -15.61 4.22
N ASN A 62 -13.82 -15.46 4.74
CA ASN A 62 -14.89 -14.75 4.05
C ASN A 62 -14.55 -13.26 3.97
N TRP A 63 -14.11 -12.68 5.10
CA TRP A 63 -13.72 -11.28 5.12
C TRP A 63 -12.49 -11.00 4.25
N VAL A 64 -11.50 -11.90 4.25
CA VAL A 64 -10.36 -11.82 3.31
C VAL A 64 -10.86 -11.78 1.86
N GLN A 65 -11.80 -12.65 1.48
CA GLN A 65 -12.33 -12.68 0.12
C GLN A 65 -13.06 -11.38 -0.25
N ASP A 66 -13.86 -10.82 0.66
CA ASP A 66 -14.55 -9.55 0.45
C ASP A 66 -13.57 -8.39 0.25
N ILE A 67 -12.50 -8.35 1.06
CA ILE A 67 -11.45 -7.33 0.93
C ILE A 67 -10.67 -7.51 -0.38
N CYS A 68 -10.35 -8.75 -0.77
CA CYS A 68 -9.71 -9.03 -2.06
C CYS A 68 -10.55 -8.54 -3.24
N ASN A 69 -11.87 -8.71 -3.19
CA ASN A 69 -12.77 -8.19 -4.22
C ASN A 69 -12.73 -6.65 -4.27
N ALA A 70 -12.71 -5.98 -3.12
CA ALA A 70 -12.57 -4.53 -3.04
C ALA A 70 -11.22 -4.04 -3.60
N ILE A 71 -10.13 -4.77 -3.35
CA ILE A 71 -8.79 -4.46 -3.90
C ILE A 71 -8.82 -4.48 -5.43
N GLU A 72 -9.41 -5.50 -6.04
CA GLU A 72 -9.50 -5.59 -7.50
C GLU A 72 -10.32 -4.44 -8.10
N LEU A 73 -11.45 -4.11 -7.49
CA LEU A 73 -12.26 -2.94 -7.90
C LEU A 73 -11.45 -1.64 -7.85
N VAL A 74 -10.65 -1.42 -6.79
CA VAL A 74 -9.85 -0.20 -6.69
C VAL A 74 -8.71 -0.21 -7.71
N LYS A 75 -8.06 -1.36 -7.98
CA LYS A 75 -7.01 -1.48 -9.00
C LYS A 75 -7.51 -1.14 -10.40
N GLU A 76 -8.72 -1.56 -10.77
CA GLU A 76 -9.34 -1.22 -12.07
C GLU A 76 -9.50 0.30 -12.26
N ASN A 77 -9.56 1.06 -11.16
CA ASN A 77 -9.72 2.51 -11.17
C ASN A 77 -8.40 3.28 -11.07
N VAL A 78 -7.26 2.61 -10.84
CA VAL A 78 -5.94 3.26 -10.83
C VAL A 78 -5.49 3.47 -12.28
N PRO A 79 -5.28 4.72 -12.72
CA PRO A 79 -4.88 5.00 -14.09
C PRO A 79 -3.49 4.41 -14.40
N GLU A 80 -3.38 3.70 -15.53
CA GLU A 80 -2.09 3.27 -16.07
C GLU A 80 -1.25 4.49 -16.50
N ARG A 81 0.05 4.49 -16.16
CA ARG A 81 0.98 5.50 -16.68
C ARG A 81 1.03 5.39 -18.21
N LYS A 82 0.60 6.46 -18.91
CA LYS A 82 0.92 6.66 -20.33
C LYS A 82 2.39 7.02 -20.52
#